data_AF-A0A955CD92-F1
#
_entry.id   AF-A0A955CD92-F1
#
_cell.length_a   1.000
_cell.length_b   1.000
_cell.length_c   1.000
_cell.angle_alpha   90.00
_cell.angle_beta   90.00
_cell.angle_gamma   90.00
#
_symmetry.space_group_name_H-M   'P 1'
#
loop_
_entity.id
_entity.type
_entity.pdbx_description
1 polymer ?
#
loop_
_entity_poly.entity_id
_entity_poly.type
_entity_poly.pdbx_seq_one_letter_code
_entity_poly.pdbx_strand_id
1 'polypeptide(L)'
;MKRALILAAGLWLGVHSGIGASPAYAVTSFSWEGDTSGWAAGGFPGGVTLTPKSTADGAPSGAITDGSYALEAIHPNGSGWNEVASFFDDGAGDFIWDDIVANTTLELDVYVPADALAGANSPELIVRMVTFAGEVWHVEPLPTTGGSAHVVFDYASDPAFVPNPGGWGGFNLTTRDDDGVTVGGGSLSPLYFDNFRLHSGQVPEPSAVLLATVGVLGALRRRRQGPAASGVTVGPSCGV
;
A
#
# COMPACT_ATOMS: atom_id res chain seq x y z
N MET A 1 -9.91 13.42 23.52
CA MET A 1 -10.75 12.31 23.01
C MET A 1 -9.85 11.08 22.93
N LYS A 2 -10.22 9.96 23.57
CA LYS A 2 -9.37 8.75 23.65
C LYS A 2 -9.64 7.87 22.41
N ARG A 3 -8.68 7.74 21.49
CA ARG A 3 -8.76 6.83 20.33
C ARG A 3 -8.27 5.43 20.74
N ALA A 4 -8.97 4.40 20.29
CA ALA A 4 -8.75 3.00 20.66
C ALA A 4 -7.63 2.40 19.81
N LEU A 5 -6.50 2.06 20.45
CA LEU A 5 -5.49 1.17 19.90
C LEU A 5 -6.08 -0.25 19.87
N ILE A 6 -6.38 -0.79 18.69
CA ILE A 6 -6.82 -2.18 18.56
C ILE A 6 -5.58 -3.08 18.68
N LEU A 7 -5.22 -3.42 19.91
CA LEU A 7 -4.35 -4.57 20.18
C LEU A 7 -5.19 -5.85 20.05
N ALA A 8 -4.99 -6.60 18.98
CA ALA A 8 -5.50 -7.96 18.87
C ALA A 8 -4.69 -8.89 19.80
N ALA A 9 -4.98 -8.88 21.10
CA ALA A 9 -4.41 -9.81 22.06
C ALA A 9 -5.18 -11.14 22.03
N GLY A 10 -4.74 -12.08 21.20
CA GLY A 10 -5.19 -13.46 21.24
C GLY A 10 -4.71 -14.16 22.52
N LEU A 11 -5.61 -14.38 23.48
CA LEU A 11 -5.34 -15.15 24.69
C LEU A 11 -5.20 -16.64 24.31
N TRP A 12 -3.96 -17.15 24.27
CA TRP A 12 -3.67 -18.55 23.99
C TRP A 12 -3.28 -19.30 25.27
N LEU A 13 -4.21 -20.10 25.81
CA LEU A 13 -3.92 -21.12 26.82
C LEU A 13 -3.28 -22.32 26.11
N GLY A 14 -2.08 -22.67 26.55
CA GLY A 14 -1.08 -23.30 25.70
C GLY A 14 -1.26 -24.78 25.39
N VAL A 15 -0.49 -25.22 24.38
CA VAL A 15 0.30 -26.46 24.43
C VAL A 15 1.60 -26.21 23.63
N HIS A 16 2.73 -26.57 24.21
CA HIS A 16 4.07 -26.41 23.65
C HIS A 16 4.21 -27.12 22.30
N SER A 17 4.43 -26.34 21.24
CA SER A 17 5.14 -26.73 20.01
C SER A 17 5.63 -25.45 19.35
N GLY A 18 6.95 -25.27 19.28
CA GLY A 18 7.61 -24.05 18.81
C GLY A 18 7.31 -23.72 17.34
N ILE A 19 6.18 -23.07 17.11
CA ILE A 19 5.95 -22.22 15.94
C ILE A 19 6.17 -20.81 16.48
N GLY A 20 7.30 -20.20 16.14
CA GLY A 20 7.55 -18.81 16.47
C GLY A 20 6.34 -18.00 16.02
N ALA A 21 5.74 -17.26 16.96
CA ALA A 21 4.76 -16.26 16.58
C ALA A 21 5.47 -15.34 15.58
N SER A 22 5.05 -15.38 14.31
CA SER A 22 5.45 -14.33 13.37
C SER A 22 5.14 -13.01 14.05
N PRO A 23 6.08 -12.05 14.12
CA PRO A 23 5.80 -10.77 14.73
C PRO A 23 4.54 -10.21 14.07
N ALA A 24 3.57 -9.81 14.87
CA ALA A 24 2.41 -9.11 14.36
C ALA A 24 2.94 -7.84 13.68
N TYR A 25 2.86 -7.79 12.35
CA TYR A 25 3.23 -6.63 11.56
C TYR A 25 2.36 -5.47 12.06
N ALA A 26 2.98 -4.45 12.66
CA ALA A 26 2.29 -3.19 12.91
C ALA A 26 2.10 -2.53 11.55
N VAL A 27 0.88 -2.66 11.01
CA VAL A 27 0.51 -1.99 9.77
C VAL A 27 -0.14 -0.68 10.15
N THR A 28 0.54 0.43 9.85
CA THR A 28 -0.10 1.75 9.84
C THR A 28 -0.98 1.78 8.60
N SER A 29 -2.29 1.95 8.77
CA SER A 29 -3.24 1.96 7.66
C SER A 29 -4.18 3.14 7.73
N PHE A 30 -4.41 3.80 6.59
CA PHE A 30 -5.46 4.81 6.43
C PHE A 30 -6.44 4.39 5.33
N SER A 31 -7.70 4.21 5.72
CA SER A 31 -8.85 4.00 4.80
C SER A 31 -9.83 5.20 4.85
N TRP A 32 -9.43 6.30 5.52
CA TRP A 32 -10.14 7.58 5.57
C TRP A 32 -11.64 7.49 5.86
N GLU A 33 -12.02 6.66 6.84
CA GLU A 33 -13.41 6.36 7.24
C GLU A 33 -14.11 7.55 7.95
N GLY A 34 -14.27 8.67 7.22
CA GLY A 34 -14.95 9.88 7.66
C GLY A 34 -14.04 11.03 8.14
N ASP A 35 -12.72 10.86 8.15
CA ASP A 35 -11.75 11.95 8.40
C ASP A 35 -10.50 11.84 7.51
N THR A 36 -9.70 12.91 7.41
CA THR A 36 -8.46 12.89 6.60
C THR A 36 -7.32 12.14 7.28
N SER A 37 -7.51 11.63 8.50
CA SER A 37 -6.52 10.89 9.28
C SER A 37 -5.19 11.62 9.44
N GLY A 38 -5.22 12.95 9.48
CA GLY A 38 -4.04 13.80 9.62
C GLY A 38 -3.40 14.22 8.30
N TRP A 39 -3.89 13.73 7.16
CA TRP A 39 -3.49 14.23 5.85
C TRP A 39 -3.96 15.67 5.66
N ALA A 40 -3.03 16.49 5.19
CA ALA A 40 -3.23 17.89 4.87
C ALA A 40 -3.21 18.11 3.34
N ALA A 41 -3.98 19.08 2.88
CA ALA A 41 -3.94 19.52 1.50
C ALA A 41 -2.55 20.04 1.14
N GLY A 42 -2.06 19.70 -0.06
CA GLY A 42 -0.72 20.08 -0.50
C GLY A 42 -0.51 21.59 -0.61
N GLY A 43 0.74 22.02 -0.40
CA GLY A 43 1.11 23.41 -0.12
C GLY A 43 1.25 24.38 -1.31
N PHE A 44 0.90 23.99 -2.55
CA PHE A 44 1.05 24.89 -3.70
C PHE A 44 -0.08 25.93 -3.79
N PRO A 45 0.21 27.14 -4.33
CA PRO A 45 -0.77 28.22 -4.43
C PRO A 45 -1.89 27.83 -5.41
N GLY A 46 -3.04 27.47 -4.87
CA GLY A 46 -4.19 26.99 -5.63
C GLY A 46 -5.31 26.47 -4.75
N GLY A 47 -4.98 25.93 -3.57
CA GLY A 47 -5.95 25.48 -2.59
C GLY A 47 -6.52 24.11 -2.94
N VAL A 48 -5.74 23.06 -2.66
CA VAL A 48 -6.25 21.69 -2.74
C VAL A 48 -7.29 21.48 -1.65
N THR A 49 -8.37 20.79 -1.98
CA THR A 49 -9.33 20.31 -0.99
C THR A 49 -9.17 18.81 -0.84
N LEU A 50 -9.00 18.37 0.41
CA LEU A 50 -9.06 16.95 0.78
C LEU A 50 -10.36 16.66 1.48
N THR A 51 -11.09 15.63 1.03
CA THR A 51 -12.38 15.27 1.61
C THR A 51 -12.58 13.77 1.54
N PRO A 52 -12.78 13.08 2.68
CA PRO A 52 -13.24 11.70 2.67
C PRO A 52 -14.61 11.60 2.00
N LYS A 53 -14.76 10.68 1.05
CA LYS A 53 -16.02 10.43 0.35
C LYS A 53 -16.37 8.96 0.30
N SER A 54 -17.62 8.65 0.62
CA SER A 54 -18.22 7.35 0.35
C SER A 54 -18.86 7.32 -1.04
N THR A 55 -19.31 6.13 -1.48
CA THR A 55 -20.15 6.02 -2.68
C THR A 55 -21.45 6.83 -2.58
N ALA A 56 -22.02 6.96 -1.38
CA ALA A 56 -23.22 7.77 -1.14
C ALA A 56 -22.95 9.28 -1.28
N ASP A 57 -21.70 9.69 -1.05
CA ASP A 57 -21.24 11.08 -1.19
C ASP A 57 -20.66 11.38 -2.58
N GLY A 58 -20.74 10.41 -3.51
CA GLY A 58 -20.35 10.57 -4.90
C GLY A 58 -18.95 10.07 -5.27
N ALA A 59 -18.25 9.33 -4.39
CA ALA A 59 -17.04 8.64 -4.80
C ALA A 59 -17.37 7.54 -5.85
N PRO A 60 -16.57 7.41 -6.93
CA PRO A 60 -16.69 6.28 -7.85
C PRO A 60 -16.50 4.96 -7.11
N SER A 61 -17.27 3.92 -7.46
CA SER A 61 -17.17 2.63 -6.75
C SER A 61 -15.80 1.96 -6.88
N GLY A 62 -15.05 2.25 -7.95
CA GLY A 62 -13.68 1.76 -8.13
C GLY A 62 -12.62 2.50 -7.32
N ALA A 63 -12.99 3.61 -6.66
CA ALA A 63 -12.10 4.38 -5.79
C ALA A 63 -12.01 3.83 -4.37
N ILE A 64 -12.98 3.00 -3.94
CA ILE A 64 -13.02 2.41 -2.61
C ILE A 64 -12.57 0.95 -2.73
N THR A 65 -11.36 0.71 -2.25
CA THR A 65 -10.63 -0.56 -2.28
C THR A 65 -10.61 -1.26 -0.92
N ASP A 66 -10.81 -0.51 0.16
CA ASP A 66 -11.04 -0.99 1.52
C ASP A 66 -12.16 -0.18 2.20
N GLY A 67 -12.83 -0.78 3.18
CA GLY A 67 -13.81 -0.05 3.99
C GLY A 67 -15.00 0.54 3.20
N SER A 68 -15.30 1.82 3.41
CA SER A 68 -16.47 2.52 2.85
C SER A 68 -16.16 3.91 2.28
N TYR A 69 -14.94 4.43 2.49
CA TYR A 69 -14.54 5.76 2.07
C TYR A 69 -13.24 5.71 1.26
N ALA A 70 -13.05 6.75 0.44
CA ALA A 70 -11.77 7.09 -0.16
C ALA A 70 -11.48 8.57 0.11
N LEU A 71 -10.21 8.96 0.13
CA LEU A 71 -9.82 10.36 0.25
C LEU A 71 -9.85 11.02 -1.14
N GLU A 72 -10.82 11.90 -1.39
CA GLU A 72 -10.86 12.74 -2.57
C GLU A 72 -9.89 13.92 -2.43
N ALA A 73 -9.09 14.14 -3.47
CA ALA A 73 -8.27 15.33 -3.64
C ALA A 73 -8.75 16.12 -4.87
N ILE A 74 -9.13 17.37 -4.66
CA ILE A 74 -9.55 18.30 -5.72
C ILE A 74 -8.50 19.40 -5.85
N HIS A 75 -7.90 19.51 -7.03
CA HIS A 75 -6.99 20.59 -7.38
C HIS A 75 -7.68 21.56 -8.36
N PRO A 76 -7.90 22.84 -7.99
CA PRO A 76 -8.70 23.76 -8.82
C PRO A 76 -7.96 24.30 -10.05
N ASN A 77 -6.62 24.29 -10.03
CA ASN A 77 -5.78 24.87 -11.09
C ASN A 77 -4.75 23.83 -11.58
N GLY A 78 -5.19 22.70 -12.11
CA GLY A 78 -4.30 21.60 -12.47
C GLY A 78 -3.43 21.90 -13.69
N SER A 79 -2.28 22.55 -13.45
CA SER A 79 -1.20 22.67 -14.42
C SER A 79 0.10 22.20 -13.78
N GLY A 80 0.82 21.29 -14.43
CA GLY A 80 2.18 20.91 -14.02
C GLY A 80 2.24 20.00 -12.78
N TRP A 81 3.23 20.27 -11.91
CA TRP A 81 3.50 19.51 -10.68
C TRP A 81 2.60 20.02 -9.55
N ASN A 82 1.69 19.18 -9.07
CA ASN A 82 0.71 19.56 -8.05
C ASN A 82 0.83 18.63 -6.84
N GLU A 83 1.34 19.15 -5.72
CA GLU A 83 1.20 18.44 -4.44
C GLU A 83 -0.27 18.44 -4.05
N VAL A 84 -0.88 17.26 -3.97
CA VAL A 84 -2.32 17.10 -3.72
C VAL A 84 -2.60 16.68 -2.29
N ALA A 85 -1.72 15.91 -1.67
CA ALA A 85 -1.90 15.49 -0.29
C ALA A 85 -0.55 15.27 0.39
N SER A 86 -0.48 15.64 1.66
CA SER A 86 0.76 15.59 2.43
C SER A 86 0.47 15.07 3.82
N PHE A 87 1.33 14.19 4.32
CA PHE A 87 1.20 13.58 5.63
C PHE A 87 2.54 13.66 6.33
N PHE A 88 2.63 14.56 7.30
CA PHE A 88 3.85 14.82 8.05
C PHE A 88 3.59 14.70 9.54
N ASP A 89 4.61 14.29 10.26
CA ASP A 89 4.70 14.60 11.67
C ASP A 89 4.82 16.13 11.84
N ASP A 90 3.76 16.76 12.34
CA ASP A 90 3.71 18.20 12.63
C ASP A 90 4.29 18.55 14.01
N GLY A 91 4.92 17.57 14.68
CA GLY A 91 5.48 17.70 16.02
C GLY A 91 4.42 17.71 17.13
N ALA A 92 3.14 17.49 16.81
CA ALA A 92 2.05 17.36 17.78
C ALA A 92 1.68 15.90 18.09
N GLY A 93 2.34 14.92 17.46
CA GLY A 93 2.17 13.51 17.78
C GLY A 93 3.25 12.61 17.19
N ASP A 94 4.03 11.98 18.06
CA ASP A 94 5.19 11.10 17.83
C ASP A 94 4.97 9.88 16.89
N PHE A 95 3.84 9.73 16.22
CA PHE A 95 3.40 8.43 15.71
C PHE A 95 3.92 8.08 14.30
N ILE A 96 4.03 9.05 13.39
CA ILE A 96 4.25 8.74 11.96
C ILE A 96 5.69 8.36 11.69
N TRP A 97 6.64 9.08 12.28
CA TRP A 97 8.05 8.85 11.98
C TRP A 97 8.53 7.51 12.51
N ASP A 98 8.12 7.13 13.72
CA ASP A 98 8.43 5.83 14.30
C ASP A 98 7.87 4.69 13.44
N ASP A 99 6.66 4.86 12.89
CA ASP A 99 6.07 3.89 11.96
C ASP A 99 6.84 3.84 10.62
N ILE A 100 7.25 4.98 10.04
CA ILE A 100 8.06 4.99 8.81
C ILE A 100 9.40 4.28 9.04
N VAL A 101 10.06 4.55 10.16
CA VAL A 101 11.34 3.92 10.50
C VAL A 101 11.19 2.43 10.83
N ALA A 102 10.05 2.01 11.37
CA ALA A 102 9.74 0.61 11.66
C ALA A 102 9.35 -0.19 10.42
N ASN A 103 9.04 0.46 9.30
CA ASN A 103 8.57 -0.15 8.07
C ASN A 103 9.57 0.07 6.91
N THR A 104 9.34 -0.60 5.79
CA THR A 104 10.23 -0.51 4.61
C THR A 104 9.51 -0.10 3.34
N THR A 105 8.19 -0.34 3.31
CA THR A 105 7.40 -0.28 2.09
C THR A 105 6.10 0.46 2.38
N LEU A 106 5.66 1.24 1.39
CA LEU A 106 4.36 1.89 1.33
C LEU A 106 3.52 1.23 0.25
N GLU A 107 2.25 0.93 0.56
CA GLU A 107 1.20 0.61 -0.42
C GLU A 107 0.17 1.75 -0.44
N LEU A 108 -0.38 2.03 -1.61
CA LEU A 108 -1.46 3.01 -1.80
C LEU A 108 -2.26 2.67 -3.05
N ASP A 109 -3.58 2.72 -2.98
CA ASP A 109 -4.45 2.66 -4.15
C ASP A 109 -4.83 4.07 -4.59
N VAL A 110 -4.72 4.33 -5.89
CA VAL A 110 -5.14 5.60 -6.51
C VAL A 110 -6.15 5.33 -7.61
N TYR A 111 -7.27 6.04 -7.59
CA TYR A 111 -8.27 6.03 -8.65
C TYR A 111 -8.35 7.38 -9.35
N VAL A 112 -8.32 7.32 -10.68
CA VAL A 112 -8.40 8.46 -11.57
C VAL A 112 -9.68 8.35 -12.39
N PRO A 113 -10.68 9.23 -12.19
CA PRO A 113 -11.83 9.34 -13.08
C PRO A 113 -11.43 9.72 -14.50
N ALA A 114 -12.18 9.24 -15.50
CA ALA A 114 -11.87 9.54 -16.90
C ALA A 114 -12.00 11.04 -17.24
N ASP A 115 -12.90 11.77 -16.59
CA ASP A 115 -13.06 13.21 -16.71
C ASP A 115 -11.95 14.02 -16.03
N ALA A 116 -11.28 13.44 -15.03
CA ALA A 116 -10.09 14.01 -14.39
C ALA A 116 -8.85 13.99 -15.29
N LEU A 117 -8.92 13.35 -16.46
CA LEU A 117 -7.80 13.24 -17.42
C LEU A 117 -7.90 14.24 -18.57
N ALA A 118 -8.80 15.22 -18.48
CA ALA A 118 -9.01 16.19 -19.55
C ALA A 118 -7.71 16.94 -19.90
N GLY A 119 -7.15 16.64 -21.07
CA GLY A 119 -5.90 17.24 -21.55
C GLY A 119 -4.63 16.63 -20.97
N ALA A 120 -4.72 15.53 -20.21
CA ALA A 120 -3.58 14.76 -19.76
C ALA A 120 -3.06 13.82 -20.86
N ASN A 121 -1.75 13.69 -21.00
CA ASN A 121 -1.11 12.84 -22.00
C ASN A 121 -0.35 11.66 -21.37
N SER A 122 0.37 11.93 -20.29
CA SER A 122 1.14 10.96 -19.50
C SER A 122 0.98 11.30 -18.01
N PRO A 123 -0.19 10.99 -17.43
CA PRO A 123 -0.46 11.27 -16.03
C PRO A 123 0.41 10.38 -15.14
N GLU A 124 1.01 10.99 -14.11
CA GLU A 124 1.88 10.32 -13.15
C GLU A 124 1.50 10.74 -11.73
N LEU A 125 1.63 9.80 -10.80
CA LEU A 125 1.67 10.05 -9.37
C LEU A 125 3.11 9.90 -8.90
N ILE A 126 3.62 10.93 -8.26
CA ILE A 126 4.93 10.95 -7.62
C ILE A 126 4.68 10.85 -6.11
N VAL A 127 5.07 9.73 -5.51
CA VAL A 127 5.07 9.54 -4.07
C VAL A 127 6.44 9.92 -3.55
N ARG A 128 6.51 10.98 -2.74
CA ARG A 128 7.76 11.52 -2.21
C ARG A 128 7.80 11.26 -0.72
N MET A 129 8.80 10.55 -0.23
CA MET A 129 9.12 10.49 1.18
C MET A 129 10.12 11.62 1.47
N VAL A 130 9.72 12.57 2.31
CA VAL A 130 10.55 13.71 2.68
C VAL A 130 11.02 13.54 4.12
N THR A 131 12.32 13.69 4.34
CA THR A 131 12.96 13.58 5.66
C THR A 131 13.93 14.74 5.86
N PHE A 132 14.45 14.90 7.09
CA PHE A 132 15.53 15.85 7.34
C PHE A 132 16.79 15.59 6.49
N ALA A 133 17.10 14.32 6.20
CA ALA A 133 18.33 13.93 5.52
C ALA A 133 18.26 14.08 3.99
N GLY A 134 17.05 14.20 3.44
CA GLY A 134 16.81 14.25 2.01
C GLY A 134 15.44 13.69 1.65
N GLU A 135 15.29 13.41 0.36
CA GLU A 135 14.04 12.98 -0.23
C GLU A 135 14.26 11.74 -1.08
N VAL A 136 13.31 10.81 -0.98
CA VAL A 136 13.20 9.63 -1.86
C VAL A 136 11.87 9.72 -2.59
N TRP A 137 11.82 9.27 -3.83
CA TRP A 137 10.67 9.44 -4.70
C TRP A 137 10.42 8.19 -5.54
N HIS A 138 9.15 7.87 -5.71
CA HIS A 138 8.63 6.85 -6.61
C HIS A 138 7.72 7.51 -7.62
N VAL A 139 7.80 7.11 -8.89
CA VAL A 139 6.93 7.59 -9.96
C VAL A 139 6.07 6.43 -10.43
N GLU A 140 4.76 6.57 -10.27
CA GLU A 140 3.76 5.64 -10.74
C GLU A 140 3.04 6.21 -11.97
N PRO A 141 3.13 5.56 -13.13
CA PRO A 141 2.27 5.90 -14.28
C PRO A 141 0.80 5.67 -13.95
N LEU A 142 -0.05 6.66 -14.20
CA LEU A 142 -1.48 6.57 -13.97
C LEU A 142 -2.25 6.11 -15.23
N PRO A 143 -3.46 5.54 -15.08
CA PRO A 143 -4.29 5.15 -16.22
C PRO A 143 -4.65 6.35 -17.10
N THR A 144 -4.53 6.20 -18.43
CA THR A 144 -4.82 7.27 -19.41
C THR A 144 -6.29 7.31 -19.87
N THR A 145 -7.11 6.32 -19.47
CA THR A 145 -8.54 6.24 -19.80
C THR A 145 -9.44 6.22 -18.56
N GLY A 146 -8.86 6.56 -17.40
CA GLY A 146 -9.46 6.37 -16.09
C GLY A 146 -9.33 4.94 -15.57
N GLY A 147 -9.43 4.79 -14.25
CA GLY A 147 -9.28 3.51 -13.55
C GLY A 147 -8.40 3.63 -12.30
N SER A 148 -8.02 2.48 -11.75
CA SER A 148 -7.17 2.39 -10.55
C SER A 148 -5.74 2.01 -10.91
N ALA A 149 -4.78 2.49 -10.12
CA ALA A 149 -3.42 1.97 -10.03
C ALA A 149 -3.11 1.60 -8.58
N HIS A 150 -2.32 0.54 -8.40
CA HIS A 150 -1.84 0.09 -7.10
C HIS A 150 -0.36 0.43 -6.99
N VAL A 151 -0.03 1.32 -6.06
CA VAL A 151 1.33 1.84 -5.85
C VAL A 151 2.02 1.00 -4.79
N VAL A 152 3.23 0.52 -5.08
CA VAL A 152 4.11 -0.11 -4.10
C VAL A 152 5.47 0.59 -4.13
N PHE A 153 5.87 1.18 -3.02
CA PHE A 153 7.10 1.97 -2.90
C PHE A 153 8.00 1.42 -1.78
N ASP A 154 9.07 0.72 -2.16
CA ASP A 154 10.12 0.21 -1.25
C ASP A 154 11.13 1.32 -0.90
N TYR A 155 10.65 2.34 -0.19
CA TYR A 155 11.44 3.54 0.13
C TYR A 155 12.70 3.23 0.94
N ALA A 156 12.69 2.17 1.75
CA ALA A 156 13.84 1.83 2.59
C ALA A 156 14.99 1.18 1.82
N SER A 157 14.75 0.72 0.58
CA SER A 157 15.79 0.21 -0.30
C SER A 157 16.64 1.33 -0.93
N ASP A 158 16.14 2.56 -0.94
CA ASP A 158 16.86 3.70 -1.51
C ASP A 158 17.99 4.15 -0.58
N PRO A 159 19.24 4.27 -1.08
CA PRO A 159 20.38 4.69 -0.25
C PRO A 159 20.27 6.12 0.31
N ALA A 160 19.40 6.97 -0.23
CA ALA A 160 19.11 8.28 0.31
C ALA A 160 18.16 8.24 1.52
N PHE A 161 17.49 7.11 1.77
CA PHE A 161 16.76 6.91 3.03
C PHE A 161 17.75 6.66 4.17
N VAL A 162 17.78 7.60 5.11
CA VAL A 162 18.59 7.50 6.33
C VAL A 162 17.65 7.54 7.53
N PRO A 163 17.33 6.39 8.16
CA PRO A 163 16.55 6.37 9.39
C PRO A 163 17.26 7.17 10.49
N ASN A 164 16.56 8.10 11.09
CA ASN A 164 17.06 8.92 12.21
C ASN A 164 16.04 8.90 13.35
N PRO A 165 16.20 8.06 14.38
CA PRO A 165 15.26 8.01 15.50
C PRO A 165 15.05 9.39 16.13
N GLY A 166 13.79 9.82 16.28
CA GLY A 166 13.45 11.17 16.76
C GLY A 166 13.61 12.30 15.74
N GLY A 167 13.77 11.95 14.46
CA GLY A 167 13.69 12.89 13.33
C GLY A 167 12.25 13.26 12.97
N TRP A 168 12.10 14.04 11.90
CA TRP A 168 10.82 14.32 11.28
C TRP A 168 10.83 13.83 9.84
N GLY A 169 9.65 13.44 9.35
CA GLY A 169 9.46 13.05 7.97
C GLY A 169 8.00 12.74 7.67
N GLY A 170 7.74 12.41 6.42
CA GLY A 170 6.40 12.16 5.94
C GLY A 170 6.35 11.84 4.46
N PHE A 171 5.13 11.78 3.93
CA PHE A 171 4.87 11.52 2.52
C PHE A 171 4.12 12.66 1.87
N ASN A 172 4.52 13.00 0.64
CA ASN A 172 3.79 13.87 -0.26
C ASN A 172 3.33 13.07 -1.47
N LEU A 173 2.08 13.28 -1.87
CA LEU A 173 1.50 12.82 -3.12
C LEU A 173 1.49 14.01 -4.07
N THR A 174 2.25 13.90 -5.15
CA THR A 174 2.34 14.93 -6.18
C THR A 174 1.88 14.35 -7.50
N THR A 175 1.04 15.05 -8.24
CA THR A 175 0.67 14.63 -9.59
C THR A 175 1.36 15.48 -10.64
N ARG A 176 1.61 14.85 -11.79
CA ARG A 176 2.25 15.47 -12.94
C ARG A 176 1.60 14.93 -14.20
N ASP A 177 1.49 15.76 -15.22
CA ASP A 177 1.33 15.32 -16.59
C ASP A 177 2.65 15.60 -17.33
N ASP A 178 3.38 14.55 -17.70
CA ASP A 178 4.66 14.69 -18.42
C ASP A 178 4.48 14.47 -19.92
N ASP A 179 4.24 15.53 -20.69
CA ASP A 179 4.22 15.44 -22.16
C ASP A 179 5.64 15.53 -22.78
N GLY A 180 6.70 15.58 -21.96
CA GLY A 180 8.09 15.68 -22.40
C GLY A 180 8.48 17.03 -23.04
N VAL A 181 7.58 18.03 -23.07
CA VAL A 181 7.79 19.29 -23.80
C VAL A 181 7.32 20.52 -23.01
N THR A 182 6.30 20.38 -22.16
CA THR A 182 5.60 21.47 -21.46
C THR A 182 5.22 21.03 -20.04
N VAL A 183 5.88 21.61 -19.04
CA VAL A 183 5.38 21.54 -17.65
C VAL A 183 4.10 22.40 -17.59
N GLY A 184 2.94 21.77 -17.73
CA GLY A 184 1.66 22.49 -17.81
C GLY A 184 0.49 21.75 -18.45
N GLY A 185 0.66 20.46 -18.79
CA GLY A 185 -0.40 19.57 -19.25
C GLY A 185 -1.51 19.36 -18.21
N GLY A 186 -2.65 18.79 -18.67
CA GLY A 186 -3.99 18.93 -18.11
C GLY A 186 -4.19 18.66 -16.61
N SER A 187 -5.37 19.07 -16.11
CA SER A 187 -5.69 19.04 -14.69
C SER A 187 -6.08 17.64 -14.23
N LEU A 188 -5.17 16.96 -13.52
CA LEU A 188 -5.46 15.70 -12.80
C LEU A 188 -6.29 15.96 -11.55
N SER A 189 -7.60 16.16 -11.74
CA SER A 189 -8.54 16.41 -10.66
C SER A 189 -9.99 16.10 -11.07
N PRO A 190 -10.79 15.44 -10.22
CA PRO A 190 -10.44 14.94 -8.89
C PRO A 190 -9.59 13.66 -8.96
N LEU A 191 -8.87 13.36 -7.87
CA LEU A 191 -8.20 12.09 -7.64
C LEU A 191 -8.74 11.46 -6.36
N TYR A 192 -8.70 10.14 -6.27
CA TYR A 192 -9.09 9.43 -5.06
C TYR A 192 -7.95 8.54 -4.60
N PHE A 193 -7.65 8.60 -3.32
CA PHE A 193 -6.66 7.78 -2.65
C PHE A 193 -7.35 6.87 -1.65
N ASP A 194 -6.97 5.60 -1.61
CA ASP A 194 -7.49 4.67 -0.64
C ASP A 194 -6.40 3.69 -0.19
N ASN A 195 -6.63 3.06 0.96
CA ASN A 195 -5.87 1.91 1.41
C ASN A 195 -4.35 2.18 1.55
N PHE A 196 -3.99 3.35 2.11
CA PHE A 196 -2.59 3.64 2.42
C PHE A 196 -2.11 2.70 3.51
N ARG A 197 -0.96 2.06 3.32
CA ARG A 197 -0.37 1.14 4.30
C ARG A 197 1.14 1.29 4.38
N LEU A 198 1.68 1.11 5.58
CA LEU A 198 3.10 0.87 5.81
C LEU A 198 3.31 -0.56 6.30
N HIS A 199 4.34 -1.23 5.78
CA HIS A 199 4.67 -2.61 6.18
C HIS A 199 6.17 -2.83 6.29
N SER A 200 6.55 -3.72 7.21
CA SER A 200 7.92 -4.12 7.48
C SER A 200 8.26 -5.37 6.70
N GLY A 201 8.94 -5.22 5.58
CA GLY A 201 9.38 -6.31 4.71
C GLY A 201 8.77 -6.25 3.31
N GLN A 202 9.47 -6.85 2.35
CA GLN A 202 8.98 -6.98 0.98
C GLN A 202 7.59 -7.64 1.00
N VAL A 203 6.60 -6.93 0.46
CA VAL A 203 5.31 -7.52 0.12
C VAL A 203 5.61 -8.75 -0.73
N PRO A 204 5.28 -9.98 -0.28
CA PRO A 204 5.51 -11.14 -1.10
C PRO A 204 4.67 -10.96 -2.36
N GLU A 205 5.34 -10.82 -3.51
CA GLU A 205 4.74 -10.82 -4.83
C GLU A 205 3.54 -11.78 -4.87
N PRO A 206 2.39 -11.44 -5.48
CA PRO A 206 1.20 -12.30 -5.49
C PRO A 206 1.50 -13.75 -5.94
N SER A 207 2.53 -13.93 -6.77
CA SER A 207 3.04 -15.23 -7.20
C SER A 207 3.72 -16.07 -6.10
N ALA A 208 4.33 -15.46 -5.09
CA ALA A 208 4.98 -16.14 -3.97
C ALA A 208 3.96 -16.77 -3.01
N VAL A 209 2.81 -16.11 -2.80
CA VAL A 209 1.68 -16.64 -2.02
C VAL A 209 1.08 -17.87 -2.69
N LEU A 210 0.99 -17.89 -4.02
CA LEU A 210 0.49 -19.04 -4.77
C LEU A 210 1.40 -20.28 -4.57
N LEU A 211 2.72 -20.08 -4.56
CA LEU A 211 3.69 -21.18 -4.42
C LEU A 211 3.68 -21.81 -3.02
N ALA A 212 3.52 -20.99 -1.97
CA ALA A 212 3.39 -21.46 -0.60
C ALA A 212 2.10 -22.27 -0.38
N THR A 213 0.98 -21.81 -0.95
CA THR A 213 -0.32 -22.49 -0.82
C THR A 213 -0.34 -23.84 -1.58
N VAL A 214 0.28 -23.91 -2.76
CA VAL A 214 0.43 -25.17 -3.52
C VAL A 214 1.38 -26.14 -2.81
N GLY A 215 2.46 -25.65 -2.20
CA GLY A 215 3.40 -26.47 -1.43
C GLY A 215 2.75 -27.14 -0.21
N VAL A 216 1.92 -26.41 0.53
CA VAL A 216 1.18 -26.93 1.70
C VAL A 216 0.13 -27.97 1.28
N LEU A 217 -0.61 -27.75 0.19
CA LEU A 217 -1.55 -28.75 -0.34
C LEU A 217 -0.83 -30.01 -0.86
N GLY A 218 0.32 -29.85 -1.52
CA GLY A 218 1.14 -30.97 -2.01
C GLY A 218 1.67 -31.85 -0.87
N ALA A 219 2.13 -31.23 0.22
CA ALA A 219 2.60 -31.94 1.41
C ALA A 219 1.47 -32.68 2.16
N LEU A 220 0.28 -32.09 2.23
CA LEU A 220 -0.91 -32.73 2.81
C LEU A 220 -1.40 -33.92 1.97
N ARG A 221 -1.27 -33.86 0.63
CA ARG A 221 -1.63 -34.97 -0.26
C ARG A 221 -0.67 -36.15 -0.15
N ARG A 222 0.64 -35.89 0.05
CA ARG A 222 1.66 -36.94 0.25
C ARG A 222 1.52 -37.69 1.58
N ARG A 223 1.03 -37.05 2.65
CA ARG A 223 0.80 -37.72 3.95
C ARG A 223 -0.38 -38.69 3.97
N ARG A 224 -1.31 -38.62 2.99
CA ARG A 224 -2.44 -39.57 2.89
C ARG A 224 -2.13 -40.82 2.07
N GLN A 225 -0.97 -40.90 1.41
CA GLN A 225 -0.51 -42.12 0.78
C GLN A 225 0.49 -42.81 1.71
N GLY A 226 -0.05 -43.59 2.65
CA GLY A 226 0.77 -44.52 3.44
C GLY A 226 1.46 -45.57 2.54
N PRO A 227 2.52 -46.22 3.04
CA PRO A 227 3.28 -47.19 2.26
C PRO A 227 2.36 -48.35 1.83
N ALA A 228 2.30 -48.60 0.52
CA ALA A 228 1.66 -49.78 -0.03
C ALA A 228 2.34 -51.02 0.56
N ALA A 229 1.54 -51.93 1.12
CA ALA A 229 2.01 -53.21 1.61
C ALA A 229 2.68 -53.99 0.47
N SER A 230 3.97 -54.32 0.65
CA SER A 230 4.71 -55.21 -0.23
C SER A 230 4.10 -56.61 -0.21
N GLY A 231 3.38 -56.96 -1.27
CA GLY A 231 2.95 -58.33 -1.53
C GLY A 231 4.15 -59.21 -1.89
N VAL A 232 4.44 -60.17 -1.02
CA VAL A 232 5.38 -61.26 -1.27
C VAL A 232 4.83 -62.12 -2.41
N THR A 233 5.59 -62.26 -3.49
CA THR A 233 5.39 -63.30 -4.50
C THR A 233 6.73 -64.02 -4.69
N VAL A 234 6.82 -65.27 -4.25
CA VAL A 234 7.89 -66.21 -4.62
C VAL A 234 7.21 -67.45 -5.17
N GLY A 235 7.51 -67.76 -6.43
CA GLY A 235 6.78 -68.69 -7.29
C GLY A 235 7.15 -70.16 -7.16
N PRO A 236 6.56 -71.03 -7.99
CA PRO A 236 6.92 -72.44 -8.06
C PRO A 236 8.13 -72.65 -8.98
N SER A 237 9.12 -73.41 -8.49
CA SER A 237 10.19 -73.98 -9.30
C SER A 237 9.70 -75.26 -10.00
N CYS A 238 10.04 -75.39 -11.28
CA CYS A 238 10.00 -76.66 -12.00
C CYS A 238 11.31 -77.42 -11.77
N GLY A 239 11.24 -78.76 -11.73
CA GLY A 239 12.43 -79.60 -11.88
C GLY A 239 12.24 -81.08 -11.53
N VAL A 240 12.06 -81.88 -12.59
CA VAL A 240 12.36 -83.32 -12.79
C VAL A 240 11.60 -84.36 -11.95
#